data_AF-A0A653BRA4-F1
#
_entry.id   AF-A0A653BRA4-F1
#
_cell.length_a   1.000
_cell.length_b   1.000
_cell.length_c   1.000
_cell.angle_alpha   90.00
_cell.angle_beta   90.00
_cell.angle_gamma   90.00
#
_symmetry.space_group_name_H-M   'P 1'
#
loop_
_entity.id
_entity.type
_entity.pdbx_description
1 polymer ?
#
loop_
_entity_poly.entity_id
_entity_poly.type
_entity_poly.pdbx_seq_one_letter_code
_entity_poly.pdbx_strand_id
1 'polypeptide(L)' 'MSEQGEAITPEEFVEHENETNYKPPPEKTIEEILQIDQEDESLRKYKETLLGQAQTGPIIVG' A
#
# COMPACT_ATOMS: atom_id res chain seq x y z
N MET A 1 46.41 8.32 7.92
CA MET A 1 45.16 7.76 7.37
C MET A 1 44.22 7.62 8.53
N SER A 2 43.37 8.62 8.75
CA SER A 2 42.37 8.59 9.80
C SER A 2 41.03 8.40 9.10
N GLU A 3 40.55 7.16 9.09
CA GLU A 3 39.15 6.84 8.87
C GLU A 3 38.37 7.53 9.99
N GLN A 4 37.72 8.65 9.67
CA GLN A 4 36.62 9.16 10.45
C GLN A 4 35.36 8.69 9.73
N GLY A 5 34.85 7.55 10.18
CA GLY A 5 33.49 7.14 9.85
C GLY A 5 32.55 8.18 10.44
N GLU A 6 31.93 8.97 9.58
CA GLU A 6 30.87 9.90 9.92
C GLU A 6 29.74 9.08 10.56
N ALA A 7 29.61 9.17 11.88
CA ALA A 7 28.54 8.52 12.60
C ALA A 7 27.25 9.29 12.31
N ILE A 8 26.48 8.81 11.34
CA ILE A 8 25.10 9.21 11.10
C ILE A 8 24.33 9.09 12.42
N THR A 9 23.97 10.23 13.02
CA THR A 9 23.20 10.27 14.25
C THR A 9 21.74 9.92 13.95
N PRO A 10 21.04 9.16 14.82
CA PRO A 10 19.64 8.75 14.60
C PRO A 10 18.68 9.92 14.32
N GLU A 11 19.03 11.13 14.76
CA GLU A 11 18.23 12.34 14.56
C GLU A 11 18.13 12.78 13.09
N GLU A 12 19.09 12.44 12.22
CA GLU A 12 19.08 12.86 10.80
C GLU A 12 18.16 11.98 9.93
N PHE A 13 17.74 10.80 10.42
CA PHE A 13 16.77 9.95 9.72
C PHE A 13 15.33 10.44 9.88
N VAL A 14 15.02 11.24 10.92
CA VAL A 14 13.65 11.61 11.30
C VAL A 14 13.08 12.75 10.42
N GLU A 15 13.93 13.57 9.79
CA GLU A 15 13.46 14.69 8.96
C GLU A 15 12.98 14.27 7.55
N HIS A 16 13.26 13.05 7.09
CA HIS A 16 12.82 12.55 5.79
C HIS A 16 11.64 11.56 5.84
N GLU A 17 11.08 11.32 7.02
CA GLU A 17 9.98 10.36 7.21
C GLU A 17 8.60 10.96 6.88
N ASN A 18 8.48 12.30 6.83
CA ASN A 18 7.20 12.99 6.66
C ASN A 18 6.86 13.43 5.23
N GLU A 19 7.76 13.29 4.27
CA GLU A 19 7.48 13.56 2.85
C GLU A 19 7.42 12.28 2.02
N THR A 20 6.75 11.25 2.55
CA THR A 20 6.17 10.27 1.63
C THR A 20 5.10 11.04 0.84
N ASN A 21 5.39 11.35 -0.44
CA ASN A 21 4.41 11.95 -1.37
C ASN A 21 3.27 10.97 -1.72
N TYR A 22 2.95 10.07 -0.79
CA TYR A 22 1.89 9.09 -0.91
C TYR A 22 0.55 9.83 -0.98
N LYS A 23 -0.06 9.77 -2.17
CA LYS A 23 -1.43 10.19 -2.35
C LYS A 23 -2.29 8.95 -2.19
N PRO A 24 -3.12 8.86 -1.13
CA PRO A 24 -4.00 7.72 -0.98
C PRO A 24 -4.86 7.57 -2.24
N PRO A 25 -5.09 6.33 -2.70
CA PRO A 25 -5.93 6.10 -3.85
C PRO A 25 -7.37 6.57 -3.56
N PRO A 26 -8.14 6.90 -4.62
CA PRO A 26 -9.56 7.17 -4.46
C PRO A 26 -10.24 5.95 -3.82
N GLU A 27 -11.13 6.22 -2.87
CA GLU A 27 -11.94 5.19 -2.24
C GLU A 27 -12.83 4.54 -3.32
N LYS A 28 -12.81 3.20 -3.35
CA LYS A 28 -13.66 2.39 -4.22
C LYS A 28 -14.29 1.29 -3.39
N THR A 29 -15.53 0.94 -3.71
CA THR A 29 -16.20 -0.18 -3.06
C THR A 29 -15.69 -1.53 -3.60
N ILE A 30 -15.87 -2.60 -2.81
CA ILE A 30 -15.50 -3.96 -3.22
C ILE A 30 -16.27 -4.40 -4.46
N GLU A 31 -17.56 -4.10 -4.53
CA GLU A 31 -18.40 -4.40 -5.70
C GLU A 31 -17.85 -3.75 -6.97
N GLU A 32 -17.46 -2.47 -6.92
CA GLU A 32 -16.84 -1.79 -8.06
C GLU A 32 -15.51 -2.46 -8.47
N ILE A 33 -14.66 -2.82 -7.49
CA ILE A 33 -13.39 -3.50 -7.76
C ILE A 33 -13.61 -4.89 -8.37
N LEU A 34 -14.65 -5.63 -7.95
CA LEU A 34 -15.00 -6.95 -8.48
C LEU A 34 -15.69 -6.91 -9.86
N GLN A 35 -16.37 -5.80 -10.19
CA GLN A 35 -16.98 -5.60 -11.51
C GLN A 35 -15.96 -5.15 -12.56
N ILE A 36 -14.90 -4.45 -12.16
CA ILE A 36 -13.78 -4.10 -13.05
C ILE A 36 -13.08 -5.38 -13.50
N ASP A 37 -12.78 -5.51 -14.80
CA ASP A 37 -12.02 -6.63 -15.39
C ASP A 37 -12.54 -8.04 -15.03
N GLN A 38 -13.86 -8.20 -14.97
CA GLN A 38 -14.51 -9.47 -14.60
C GLN A 38 -14.31 -10.57 -15.67
N GLU A 39 -13.94 -10.19 -16.88
CA GLU A 39 -13.57 -11.09 -17.96
C GLU A 39 -12.10 -11.55 -17.90
N ASP A 40 -11.27 -10.95 -17.03
CA ASP A 40 -9.87 -11.34 -16.85
C ASP A 40 -9.73 -12.35 -15.69
N GLU A 41 -9.48 -13.61 -16.05
CA GLU A 41 -9.31 -14.69 -15.06
C GLU A 41 -8.14 -14.45 -14.10
N SER A 42 -7.07 -13.79 -14.53
CA SER A 42 -5.89 -13.54 -13.70
C SER A 42 -6.19 -12.47 -12.66
N LEU A 43 -6.85 -11.37 -13.08
CA LEU A 43 -7.27 -10.32 -12.17
C LEU A 43 -8.34 -10.78 -11.19
N ARG A 44 -9.25 -11.67 -11.62
CA ARG A 44 -10.21 -12.31 -10.71
C ARG A 44 -9.54 -13.14 -9.63
N LYS A 45 -8.62 -14.05 -10.01
CA LYS A 45 -7.86 -14.85 -9.05
C LYS A 45 -7.03 -13.97 -8.11
N TYR A 46 -6.45 -12.90 -8.63
CA TYR A 46 -5.69 -11.94 -7.82
C TYR A 46 -6.58 -11.22 -6.80
N LYS A 47 -7.74 -10.71 -7.24
CA LYS A 47 -8.73 -10.06 -6.36
C LYS A 47 -9.27 -11.03 -5.32
N GLU A 48 -9.60 -12.26 -5.70
CA GLU A 48 -10.03 -13.32 -4.76
C GLU A 48 -8.93 -13.66 -3.75
N THR A 49 -7.66 -13.66 -4.15
CA THR A 49 -6.53 -13.92 -3.26
C THR A 49 -6.30 -12.77 -2.28
N LEU A 50 -6.39 -11.52 -2.74
CA LEU A 50 -6.20 -10.34 -1.90
C LEU A 50 -7.38 -10.08 -0.97
N LEU A 51 -8.60 -10.18 -1.49
CA LEU A 51 -9.82 -9.88 -0.76
C LEU A 51 -10.25 -11.07 0.10
N GLY A 52 -10.01 -12.32 -0.34
CA GLY A 52 -10.37 -13.51 0.42
C GLY A 52 -11.82 -13.47 0.91
N GLN A 53 -11.99 -13.39 2.23
CA GLN A 53 -13.29 -13.29 2.92
C GLN A 53 -13.83 -11.85 2.99
N ALA A 54 -13.00 -10.83 2.73
CA ALA A 54 -13.39 -9.41 2.68
C ALA A 54 -14.17 -9.04 1.41
N GLN A 55 -14.43 -10.00 0.51
CA GLN A 55 -15.39 -9.82 -0.59
C GLN A 55 -16.79 -9.43 -0.10
N THR A 56 -17.12 -9.67 1.18
CA THR A 56 -18.44 -9.44 1.76
C THR A 56 -18.45 -8.46 2.94
N GLY A 57 -17.32 -7.81 3.27
CA GLY A 57 -17.17 -6.99 4.49
C GLY A 57 -16.73 -5.54 4.24
N PRO A 58 -17.16 -4.58 5.08
CA PRO A 58 -16.76 -3.18 4.95
C PRO A 58 -15.27 -3.00 5.23
N ILE A 59 -14.57 -2.33 4.32
CA ILE A 59 -13.13 -2.09 4.41
C ILE A 59 -12.90 -0.86 5.28
N ILE A 60 -12.28 -1.05 6.44
CA ILE A 60 -11.76 0.05 7.27
C ILE A 60 -10.28 0.17 6.93
N VAL A 61 -9.94 1.15 6.09
CA VAL A 61 -8.55 1.61 5.91
C VAL A 61 -8.28 2.61 7.04
N GLY A 62 -7.36 2.27 7.95
CA GLY A 62 -6.93 3.11 9.07
C GLY A 62 -5.42 3.15 9.16
#